data_AF-T1CAT4-F1
#
_entry.id   AF-T1CAT4-F1
#
_cell.length_a   1.000
_cell.length_b   1.000
_cell.length_c   1.000
_cell.angle_alpha   90.00
_cell.angle_beta   90.00
_cell.angle_gamma   90.00
#
_symmetry.space_group_name_H-M   'P 1'
#
loop_
_entity.id
_entity.type
_entity.pdbx_description
1 polymer ?
#
loop_
_entity_poly.entity_id
_entity_poly.type
_entity_poly.pdbx_seq_one_letter_code
_entity_poly.pdbx_strand_id
1 'polypeptide(L)' 'SSELLEKAPNDELIGKMKVASVLESLPGIGKVRSKKIMDAVGITETRRLQGLGVKQKQNLLEEASKA' A
#
# COMPACT_ATOMS: atom_id res chain seq x y z
N SER A 1 10.55 -0.65 11.08
CA SER A 1 9.16 -0.14 11.05
C SER A 1 8.38 -0.66 9.85
N SER A 2 8.33 -1.99 9.66
CA SER A 2 7.63 -2.70 8.57
C SER A 2 6.29 -3.32 9.01
N GLU A 3 5.91 -3.15 10.29
CA GLU A 3 4.80 -3.90 10.91
C GLU A 3 3.40 -3.54 10.38
N LEU A 4 3.24 -2.41 9.69
CA LEU A 4 1.94 -1.93 9.22
C LEU A 4 1.41 -2.70 8.00
N LEU A 5 2.28 -3.36 7.23
CA LEU A 5 1.88 -4.12 6.05
C LEU A 5 1.70 -5.62 6.35
N GLU A 6 2.36 -6.15 7.39
CA GLU A 6 2.25 -7.55 7.78
C GLU A 6 1.03 -7.85 8.67
N LYS A 7 0.52 -6.86 9.41
CA LYS A 7 -0.72 -6.98 10.21
C LYS A 7 -2.02 -6.83 9.40
N ALA A 8 -1.93 -6.89 8.07
CA ALA A 8 -3.06 -6.76 7.16
C ALA A 8 -4.08 -7.93 7.09
N PRO A 9 -4.00 -9.07 7.82
CA PRO A 9 -5.08 -10.06 7.74
C PRO A 9 -6.33 -9.78 8.58
N ASN A 10 -6.26 -9.00 9.68
CA ASN A 10 -7.33 -9.04 10.70
C ASN A 10 -7.93 -7.70 11.14
N ASP A 11 -7.49 -6.56 10.61
CA ASP A 11 -8.05 -5.26 11.03
C ASP A 11 -8.97 -4.69 9.94
N GLU A 12 -10.27 -4.86 10.14
CA GLU A 12 -11.32 -4.34 9.24
C GLU A 12 -11.15 -2.82 9.00
N LEU A 13 -10.62 -2.10 9.98
CA LEU A 13 -10.34 -0.67 9.89
C LEU A 13 -9.22 -0.39 8.87
N ILE A 14 -8.16 -1.19 8.90
CA ILE A 14 -7.04 -1.09 7.94
C ILE A 14 -7.52 -1.44 6.54
N GLY A 15 -8.37 -2.47 6.39
CA GLY A 15 -8.95 -2.84 5.10
C GLY A 15 -9.69 -1.68 4.42
N LYS A 16 -10.34 -0.83 5.19
CA LYS A 16 -11.06 0.35 4.70
C LYS A 16 -10.13 1.51 4.33
N MET A 17 -8.84 1.50 4.67
CA MET A 17 -7.93 2.61 4.32
C MET A 17 -7.62 2.66 2.82
N LYS A 18 -7.38 3.87 2.31
CA LYS A 18 -6.86 4.08 0.95
C LYS A 18 -5.42 3.57 0.88
N VAL A 19 -5.07 2.93 -0.23
CA VAL A 19 -3.70 2.43 -0.46
C VAL A 19 -2.69 3.58 -0.40
N ALA A 20 -2.99 4.71 -1.06
CA ALA A 20 -2.12 5.88 -1.06
C ALA A 20 -1.81 6.40 0.35
N SER A 21 -2.82 6.48 1.23
CA SER A 21 -2.65 6.97 2.61
C SER A 21 -1.78 6.04 3.47
N VAL A 22 -1.82 4.74 3.18
CA VAL A 22 -1.01 3.74 3.88
C VAL A 22 0.43 3.78 3.39
N LEU A 23 0.66 3.97 2.09
CA LEU A 23 2.00 4.17 1.55
C LEU A 23 2.63 5.46 2.09
N GLU A 24 1.85 6.56 2.12
CA GLU A 24 2.33 7.87 2.57
C GLU A 24 2.63 7.95 4.06
N SER A 25 2.13 7.01 4.87
CA SER A 25 2.51 6.90 6.29
C SER A 25 3.84 6.19 6.51
N LEU A 26 4.43 5.59 5.46
CA LEU A 26 5.73 4.93 5.53
C LEU A 26 6.87 5.95 5.40
N PRO A 27 7.97 5.78 6.15
CA PRO A 27 9.10 6.70 6.10
C PRO A 27 9.71 6.74 4.70
N GLY A 28 9.91 7.95 4.17
CA GLY A 28 10.53 8.15 2.85
C GLY A 28 9.59 7.98 1.66
N ILE A 29 8.28 7.79 1.89
CA ILE A 29 7.26 7.72 0.84
C ILE A 29 6.31 8.91 0.97
N GLY A 30 6.51 9.93 0.13
CA GLY A 30 5.57 11.04 -0.03
C GLY A 30 4.58 10.79 -1.18
N LYS A 31 3.63 11.72 -1.36
CA LYS A 31 2.57 11.68 -2.39
C LYS A 31 3.08 11.30 -3.79
N VAL A 32 4.19 11.88 -4.22
CA VAL A 32 4.78 11.61 -5.55
C VAL A 32 5.26 10.17 -5.68
N ARG A 33 5.93 9.64 -4.65
CA ARG A 33 6.46 8.27 -4.65
C ARG A 33 5.35 7.24 -4.48
N SER A 34 4.39 7.52 -3.61
CA SER A 34 3.16 6.71 -3.42
C SER A 34 2.44 6.50 -4.76
N LYS A 35 2.19 7.57 -5.51
CA LYS A 35 1.58 7.50 -6.84
C LYS A 35 2.39 6.64 -7.81
N LYS A 36 3.71 6.85 -7.89
CA LYS A 36 4.59 6.06 -8.77
C LYS A 36 4.55 4.56 -8.45
N ILE A 37 4.59 4.20 -7.17
CA ILE A 37 4.50 2.81 -6.71
C ILE A 37 3.16 2.22 -7.15
N MET A 38 2.05 2.92 -6.89
CA MET A 38 0.70 2.47 -7.25
C MET A 38 0.54 2.29 -8.75
N ASP A 39 1.03 3.23 -9.56
CA ASP A 39 1.01 3.16 -11.02
C ASP A 39 1.83 1.96 -11.53
N ALA A 40 3.01 1.71 -10.95
CA ALA A 40 3.88 0.58 -11.31
C ALA A 40 3.22 -0.78 -11.08
N VAL A 41 2.35 -0.89 -10.07
CA VAL A 41 1.62 -2.13 -9.76
C VAL A 41 0.17 -2.13 -10.27
N GLY A 42 -0.23 -1.11 -11.06
CA GLY A 42 -1.55 -1.02 -11.69
C GLY A 42 -2.71 -0.78 -10.71
N ILE A 43 -2.47 -0.04 -9.63
CA ILE A 43 -3.48 0.32 -8.61
C ILE A 43 -3.93 1.77 -8.81
N THR A 44 -5.24 1.99 -8.87
CA THR A 44 -5.81 3.34 -8.96
C THR A 44 -5.74 4.11 -7.64
N GLU A 45 -5.62 5.44 -7.68
CA GLU A 45 -5.55 6.32 -6.49
C GLU A 45 -6.77 6.20 -5.54
N THR A 46 -7.91 5.74 -6.05
CA THR A 46 -9.15 5.54 -5.27
C THR A 46 -9.22 4.18 -4.58
N ARG A 47 -8.27 3.27 -4.84
CA ARG A 47 -8.31 1.90 -4.34
C ARG A 47 -8.10 1.84 -2.82
N ARG A 48 -8.79 0.90 -2.17
CA ARG A 48 -8.67 0.57 -0.74
C ARG A 48 -8.00 -0.78 -0.54
N LEU A 49 -7.35 -0.99 0.62
CA LEU A 49 -6.60 -2.21 0.93
C LEU A 49 -7.44 -3.49 0.86
N GLN A 50 -8.70 -3.45 1.31
CA GLN A 50 -9.64 -4.58 1.24
C GLN A 50 -9.94 -5.03 -0.19
N GLY A 51 -9.76 -4.14 -1.17
CA GLY A 51 -9.97 -4.45 -2.58
C GLY A 51 -8.73 -5.02 -3.27
N LEU A 52 -7.59 -5.19 -2.59
CA LEU A 52 -6.37 -5.73 -3.19
C LEU A 52 -6.32 -7.24 -3.06
N GLY A 53 -6.13 -7.93 -4.18
CA GLY A 53 -5.81 -9.36 -4.17
C GLY A 53 -4.43 -9.63 -3.56
N VAL A 54 -4.18 -10.88 -3.15
CA VAL A 54 -2.91 -11.30 -2.49
C VAL A 54 -1.69 -10.89 -3.31
N LYS A 55 -1.70 -11.14 -4.62
CA LYS A 55 -0.60 -10.78 -5.54
C LYS A 55 -0.38 -9.26 -5.62
N GLN A 56 -1.45 -8.47 -5.59
CA GLN A 56 -1.33 -7.00 -5.61
C GLN A 56 -0.71 -6.48 -4.31
N LYS A 57 -1.09 -7.05 -3.16
CA LYS A 57 -0.49 -6.71 -1.86
C LYS A 57 1.01 -7.03 -1.84
N GLN A 58 1.39 -8.21 -2.36
CA GLN A 58 2.80 -8.61 -2.46
C GLN A 58 3.61 -7.66 -3.35
N ASN A 59 3.12 -7.38 -4.57
CA ASN A 59 3.80 -6.46 -5.47
C ASN A 59 3.92 -5.05 -4.87
N LEU A 60 2.89 -4.58 -4.16
CA LEU A 60 2.90 -3.27 -3.49
C LEU A 60 3.97 -3.22 -2.40
N LEU A 61 4.06 -4.26 -1.57
CA LEU A 61 5.07 -4.41 -0.53
C LEU A 61 6.48 -4.41 -1.10
N GLU A 62 6.69 -5.21 -2.15
CA GLU A 62 7.98 -5.31 -2.84
C GLU A 62 8.40 -3.93 -3.38
N GLU A 63 7.50 -3.25 -4.09
CA GLU A 63 7.78 -1.96 -4.71
C GLU A 63 7.97 -0.84 -3.69
N ALA A 64 7.24 -0.87 -2.57
CA ALA A 64 7.42 0.09 -1.48
C ALA A 64 8.75 -0.08 -0.74
N SER A 65 9.33 -1.29 -0.74
CA SER A 65 10.62 -1.58 -0.10
C SER A 65 11.84 -1.23 -0.95
N LYS A 66 11.67 -1.01 -2.26
CA LYS A 66 12.74 -0.60 -3.15
C LYS A 66 13.08 0.86 -2.87
N ALA A 67 14.30 1.10 -2.37
CA ALA A 67 14.81 2.39 -1.93
C ALA A 67 14.85 3.45 -3.05
#